data_AF-A0A0C2R325-F1
#
_entry.id   AF-A0A0C2R325-F1
#
_cell.length_a   1.000
_cell.length_b   1.000
_cell.length_c   1.000
_cell.angle_alpha   90.00
_cell.angle_beta   90.00
_cell.angle_gamma   90.00
#
_symmetry.space_group_name_H-M   'P 1'
#
loop_
_entity.id
_entity.type
_entity.pdbx_description
1 polymer ?
#
loop_
_entity_poly.entity_id
_entity_poly.type
_entity_poly.pdbx_seq_one_letter_code
_entity_poly.pdbx_strand_id
1 'polypeptide(L)'
;MMLLDPLGKVLFMEICKRLRDNKWTVDDHQFYKDEDVTEATFALPEYLVEREGNPEFEKDIAVVKYEGDPQKMKENQIDGVVLKFYTKRLKALGLHESISEVKTFQRKSNTTEVEFFVDQVFADEEVQQWFDELFTRLDDKMTGIYGDEIKDIPIVLLPKKLHDLPLHTT
;
A
#
# COMPACT_ATOMS: atom_id res chain seq x y z
N MET A 1 -18.16 7.42 -25.44
CA MET A 1 -17.52 8.20 -24.36
C MET A 1 -16.74 7.19 -23.55
N MET A 2 -15.42 7.08 -23.73
CA MET A 2 -14.61 6.19 -22.90
C MET A 2 -14.60 6.83 -21.51
N LEU A 3 -15.15 6.15 -20.50
CA LEU A 3 -14.89 6.52 -19.11
C LEU A 3 -13.38 6.41 -18.92
N LEU A 4 -12.68 7.55 -18.84
CA LEU A 4 -11.32 7.56 -18.33
C LEU A 4 -11.36 6.92 -16.95
N ASP A 5 -10.59 5.85 -16.74
CA ASP A 5 -10.38 5.32 -15.40
C ASP A 5 -9.97 6.48 -14.50
N PRO A 6 -10.65 6.69 -13.35
CA PRO A 6 -10.38 7.84 -12.52
C PRO A 6 -8.92 7.83 -12.08
N LEU A 7 -8.33 9.02 -12.12
CA LEU A 7 -6.95 9.27 -11.72
C LEU A 7 -6.69 8.63 -10.34
N GLY A 8 -5.59 7.89 -10.23
CA GLY A 8 -5.24 7.19 -9.00
C GLY A 8 -5.81 5.76 -8.84
N LYS A 9 -6.89 5.34 -9.51
CA LYS A 9 -7.45 3.98 -9.32
C LYS A 9 -6.44 2.88 -9.68
N VAL A 10 -5.85 3.00 -10.87
CA VAL A 10 -4.83 2.05 -11.35
C VAL A 10 -3.65 2.05 -10.39
N LEU A 11 -3.15 3.23 -10.02
CA LEU A 11 -2.03 3.37 -9.10
C LEU A 11 -2.32 2.73 -7.73
N PHE A 12 -3.48 3.02 -7.14
CA PHE A 12 -3.93 2.45 -5.87
C PHE A 12 -3.90 0.92 -5.92
N MET A 13 -4.46 0.34 -7.00
CA MET A 13 -4.49 -1.11 -7.17
C MET A 13 -3.11 -1.71 -7.39
N GLU A 14 -2.25 -1.06 -8.17
CA GLU A 14 -0.88 -1.54 -8.39
C GLU A 14 -0.05 -1.49 -7.11
N ILE A 15 -0.18 -0.44 -6.29
CA ILE A 15 0.43 -0.37 -4.96
C ILE A 15 -0.06 -1.54 -4.10
N CYS A 16 -1.38 -1.75 -4.01
CA CYS A 16 -1.94 -2.86 -3.22
C CYS A 16 -1.42 -4.23 -3.68
N LYS A 17 -1.30 -4.45 -4.99
CA LYS A 17 -0.76 -5.70 -5.56
C LYS A 17 0.69 -5.90 -5.17
N ARG A 18 1.54 -4.87 -5.27
CA ARG A 18 2.96 -5.01 -4.92
C ARG A 18 3.18 -5.20 -3.42
N LEU A 19 2.39 -4.56 -2.56
CA LEU A 19 2.41 -4.81 -1.12
C LEU A 19 2.01 -6.27 -0.80
N ARG A 20 0.96 -6.78 -1.47
CA ARG A 20 0.58 -8.19 -1.39
C ARG A 20 1.69 -9.13 -1.88
N ASP A 21 2.37 -8.78 -2.97
CA ASP A 21 3.45 -9.60 -3.53
C ASP A 21 4.67 -9.66 -2.58
N ASN A 22 4.86 -8.61 -1.76
CA ASN A 22 5.76 -8.59 -0.59
C ASN A 22 5.24 -9.40 0.61
N LYS A 23 4.17 -10.17 0.42
CA LYS A 23 3.51 -11.04 1.41
C LYS A 23 2.84 -10.29 2.57
N TRP A 24 2.57 -9.00 2.40
CA TRP A 24 1.84 -8.24 3.41
C TRP A 24 0.34 -8.52 3.26
N THR A 25 -0.33 -8.67 4.39
CA THR A 25 -1.74 -9.04 4.46
C THR A 25 -2.57 -7.78 4.63
N VAL A 26 -3.58 -7.61 3.77
CA VAL A 26 -4.55 -6.53 3.93
C VAL A 26 -5.56 -6.93 5.02
N ASP A 27 -5.90 -6.01 5.92
CA ASP A 27 -7.01 -6.22 6.86
C ASP A 27 -8.32 -6.30 6.07
N ASP A 28 -8.94 -7.48 6.03
CA ASP A 28 -10.14 -7.71 5.25
C ASP A 28 -11.43 -7.36 5.99
N HIS A 29 -11.36 -7.10 7.30
CA HIS A 29 -12.52 -6.79 8.14
C HIS A 29 -13.28 -5.56 7.66
N GLN A 30 -12.54 -4.56 7.17
CA GLN A 30 -13.11 -3.33 6.61
C GLN A 30 -13.93 -3.56 5.33
N PHE A 31 -13.67 -4.64 4.57
CA PHE A 31 -14.40 -4.91 3.32
C PHE A 31 -15.72 -5.67 3.53
N TYR A 32 -15.98 -6.22 4.72
CA TYR A 32 -17.29 -6.80 5.03
C TYR A 32 -18.35 -5.73 5.32
N LYS A 33 -17.96 -4.47 5.53
CA LYS A 33 -18.88 -3.34 5.70
C LYS A 33 -19.47 -2.91 4.37
N ASP A 34 -20.70 -2.41 4.41
CA ASP A 34 -21.40 -1.85 3.23
C ASP A 34 -21.02 -0.37 3.03
N GLU A 35 -19.71 -0.11 3.03
CA GLU A 35 -19.13 1.21 2.89
C GLU A 35 -18.15 1.20 1.69
N ASP A 36 -17.99 2.36 1.07
CA ASP A 36 -17.04 2.55 -0.02
C ASP A 36 -15.60 2.34 0.47
N VAL A 37 -14.80 1.63 -0.31
CA VAL A 37 -13.39 1.39 0.01
C VAL A 37 -12.55 2.57 -0.43
N THR A 38 -12.13 3.38 0.55
CA THR A 38 -11.24 4.53 0.32
C THR A 38 -9.83 4.30 0.84
N GLU A 39 -9.62 3.25 1.64
CA GLU A 39 -8.34 2.88 2.22
C GLU A 39 -8.13 1.36 2.32
N ALA A 40 -6.86 0.96 2.27
CA ALA A 40 -6.37 -0.40 2.44
C ALA A 40 -5.24 -0.41 3.47
N THR A 41 -5.49 -1.04 4.61
CA THR A 41 -4.51 -1.19 5.69
C THR A 41 -3.82 -2.54 5.58
N PHE A 42 -2.49 -2.54 5.68
CA PHE A 42 -1.65 -3.72 5.55
C PHE A 42 -0.90 -4.01 6.85
N ALA A 43 -0.81 -5.29 7.17
CA ALA A 43 -0.08 -5.87 8.27
C ALA A 43 0.87 -6.97 7.77
N LEU A 44 1.70 -7.50 8.66
CA LEU A 44 2.54 -8.65 8.39
C LEU A 44 1.73 -9.96 8.57
N PRO A 45 2.10 -11.03 7.85
CA PRO A 45 1.42 -12.31 8.01
C PRO A 45 1.71 -12.89 9.40
N GLU A 46 0.70 -13.52 10.01
CA GLU A 46 0.73 -14.03 11.39
C GLU A 46 1.97 -14.90 11.67
N TYR A 47 2.31 -15.81 10.76
CA TYR A 47 3.47 -16.68 10.93
C TYR A 47 4.80 -15.90 11.08
N LEU A 48 4.97 -14.75 10.39
CA LEU A 48 6.17 -13.93 10.52
C LEU A 48 6.18 -13.24 11.89
N VAL A 49 5.02 -12.75 12.32
CA VAL A 49 4.83 -12.14 13.64
C VAL A 49 5.20 -13.14 14.75
N GLU A 50 4.70 -14.37 14.65
CA GLU A 50 4.97 -15.45 15.60
C GLU A 50 6.45 -15.88 15.60
N ARG A 51 7.05 -16.03 14.40
CA ARG A 51 8.45 -16.45 14.23
C ARG A 51 9.42 -15.47 14.90
N GLU A 52 9.20 -14.18 14.69
CA GLU A 52 10.09 -13.13 15.20
C GLU A 52 9.79 -12.76 16.66
N GLY A 53 8.57 -13.02 17.14
CA GLY A 53 8.16 -12.75 18.53
C GLY A 53 8.21 -11.27 18.93
N ASN A 54 8.17 -10.35 17.96
CA ASN A 54 8.27 -8.92 18.20
C ASN A 54 6.87 -8.26 18.19
N PRO A 55 6.42 -7.65 19.31
CA PRO A 55 5.07 -7.08 19.42
C PRO A 55 4.81 -5.87 18.53
N GLU A 56 5.84 -5.30 17.89
CA GLU A 56 5.63 -4.27 16.88
C GLU A 56 5.12 -4.83 15.55
N PHE A 57 5.33 -6.12 15.28
CA PHE A 57 4.91 -6.78 14.05
C PHE A 57 3.43 -7.16 14.02
N GLU A 58 2.77 -7.23 15.18
CA GLU A 58 1.32 -7.44 15.31
C GLU A 58 0.48 -6.26 14.80
N LYS A 59 1.11 -5.13 14.46
CA LYS A 59 0.45 -3.87 14.13
C LYS A 59 0.60 -3.55 12.65
N ASP A 60 -0.29 -2.69 12.16
CA ASP A 60 -0.26 -2.20 10.79
C ASP A 60 1.12 -1.63 10.41
N ILE A 61 1.56 -1.98 9.21
CA ILE A 61 2.85 -1.58 8.65
C ILE A 61 2.70 -0.50 7.58
N ALA A 62 1.60 -0.54 6.82
CA ALA A 62 1.33 0.42 5.77
C ALA A 62 -0.16 0.68 5.55
N VAL A 63 -0.47 1.83 4.96
CA VAL A 63 -1.82 2.20 4.54
C VAL A 63 -1.73 2.80 3.14
N VAL A 64 -2.62 2.36 2.25
CA VAL A 64 -2.85 2.97 0.93
C VAL A 64 -4.22 3.61 0.97
N LYS A 65 -4.34 4.89 0.63
CA LYS A 65 -5.63 5.58 0.60
C LYS A 65 -5.76 6.50 -0.59
N TYR A 66 -6.99 6.71 -1.05
CA TYR A 66 -7.28 7.84 -1.90
C TYR A 66 -7.19 9.14 -1.09
N GLU A 67 -6.68 10.19 -1.71
CA GLU A 67 -6.70 11.55 -1.18
C GLU A 67 -7.62 12.40 -2.05
N GLY A 68 -8.43 13.22 -1.41
CA GLY A 68 -9.32 14.16 -2.07
C GLY A 68 -10.36 14.72 -1.11
N ASP A 69 -11.14 15.68 -1.58
CA ASP A 69 -12.30 16.15 -0.84
C ASP A 69 -13.35 15.01 -0.72
N PRO A 70 -13.87 14.68 0.48
CA PRO A 70 -14.81 13.57 0.66
C PRO A 70 -16.08 13.65 -0.17
N GLN A 71 -16.58 14.86 -0.47
CA GLN A 71 -17.75 15.02 -1.33
C GLN A 71 -17.39 14.78 -2.80
N LYS A 72 -16.22 15.25 -3.23
CA LYS A 72 -15.71 15.03 -4.60
C LYS A 72 -15.32 13.59 -4.87
N MET A 73 -14.78 12.88 -3.89
CA MET A 73 -14.44 11.46 -4.04
C MET A 73 -15.69 10.60 -4.31
N LYS A 74 -16.86 10.97 -3.78
CA LYS A 74 -18.15 10.34 -4.12
C LYS A 74 -18.57 10.56 -5.58
N GLU A 75 -18.02 11.59 -6.21
CA GLU A 75 -18.21 11.92 -7.63
C GLU A 75 -17.05 11.40 -8.51
N ASN A 76 -16.22 10.47 -8.00
CA ASN A 76 -15.02 9.94 -8.65
C ASN A 76 -13.94 11.00 -8.99
N GLN A 77 -13.95 12.13 -8.28
CA GLN A 77 -12.89 13.11 -8.35
C GLN A 77 -11.89 12.83 -7.21
N ILE A 78 -10.85 12.09 -7.56
CA ILE A 78 -9.74 11.71 -6.69
C ILE A 78 -8.57 12.63 -7.00
N ASP A 79 -7.99 13.26 -5.98
CA ASP A 79 -6.85 14.16 -6.16
C ASP A 79 -5.54 13.38 -6.27
N GLY A 80 -5.45 12.19 -5.67
CA GLY A 80 -4.32 11.31 -5.80
C GLY A 80 -4.37 10.09 -4.88
N VAL A 81 -3.22 9.43 -4.73
CA VAL A 81 -3.05 8.28 -3.83
C VAL A 81 -1.97 8.59 -2.80
N VAL A 82 -2.25 8.28 -1.55
CA VAL A 82 -1.28 8.32 -0.45
C VAL A 82 -0.86 6.89 -0.10
N LEU A 83 0.45 6.68 -0.06
CA LEU A 83 1.06 5.48 0.50
C LEU A 83 1.84 5.88 1.76
N LYS A 84 1.42 5.32 2.90
CA LYS A 84 1.98 5.59 4.22
C LYS A 84 2.62 4.33 4.78
N PHE A 85 3.80 4.47 5.36
CA PHE A 85 4.47 3.41 6.11
C PHE A 85 4.78 3.86 7.54
N TYR A 86 4.63 2.95 8.51
CA TYR A 86 4.88 3.24 9.92
C TYR A 86 6.33 2.95 10.34
N THR A 87 7.11 4.01 10.55
CA THR A 87 8.57 3.96 10.79
C THR A 87 9.00 3.00 11.88
N LYS A 88 8.26 2.90 13.00
CA LYS A 88 8.63 2.01 14.11
C LYS A 88 8.67 0.53 13.70
N ARG A 89 7.71 0.09 12.88
CA ARG A 89 7.58 -1.29 12.40
C ARG A 89 8.60 -1.57 11.30
N LEU A 90 8.75 -0.61 10.38
CA LEU A 90 9.78 -0.68 9.35
C LEU A 90 11.19 -0.81 9.93
N LYS A 91 11.49 -0.10 11.02
CA LYS A 91 12.80 -0.21 11.70
C LYS A 91 13.02 -1.60 12.29
N ALA A 92 11.98 -2.18 12.89
CA ALA A 92 12.06 -3.53 13.44
C ALA A 92 12.30 -4.59 12.35
N LEU A 93 11.86 -4.36 11.11
CA LEU A 93 12.15 -5.20 9.95
C LEU A 93 13.43 -4.81 9.17
N GLY A 94 14.12 -3.73 9.54
CA GLY A 94 15.24 -3.21 8.75
C GLY A 94 14.86 -2.65 7.37
N LEU A 95 13.58 -2.30 7.16
CA LEU A 95 13.05 -1.72 5.92
C LEU A 95 13.09 -0.19 5.88
N HIS A 96 13.24 0.45 7.04
CA HIS A 96 13.10 1.90 7.16
C HIS A 96 14.08 2.68 6.28
N GLU A 97 15.34 2.26 6.20
CA GLU A 97 16.34 2.94 5.36
C GLU A 97 15.99 2.81 3.88
N SER A 98 15.64 1.59 3.45
CA SER A 98 15.26 1.30 2.06
C SER A 98 14.08 2.14 1.57
N ILE A 99 13.09 2.38 2.43
CA ILE A 99 11.91 3.19 2.10
C ILE A 99 12.23 4.69 2.20
N SER A 100 12.91 5.11 3.27
CA SER A 100 13.21 6.53 3.53
C SER A 100 14.22 7.12 2.55
N GLU A 101 15.00 6.31 1.83
CA GLU A 101 15.92 6.77 0.79
C GLU A 101 15.20 7.21 -0.48
N VAL A 102 14.01 6.68 -0.76
CA VAL A 102 13.21 7.05 -1.93
C VAL A 102 12.60 8.44 -1.69
N LYS A 103 13.03 9.44 -2.48
CA LYS A 103 12.65 10.86 -2.27
C LYS A 103 11.51 11.33 -3.16
N THR A 104 11.38 10.77 -4.36
CA THR A 104 10.33 11.15 -5.31
C THR A 104 8.96 10.91 -4.67
N PHE A 105 8.04 11.86 -4.84
CA PHE A 105 6.69 11.88 -4.23
C PHE A 105 6.63 11.85 -2.70
N GLN A 106 7.76 11.88 -1.99
CA GLN A 106 7.77 11.83 -0.53
C GLN A 106 7.28 13.15 0.07
N ARG A 107 6.08 13.13 0.67
CA ARG A 107 5.45 14.27 1.34
C ARG A 107 5.93 14.43 2.78
N LYS A 108 6.21 13.31 3.46
CA LYS A 108 6.61 13.28 4.87
C LYS A 108 7.59 12.15 5.14
N SER A 109 8.60 12.42 5.97
CA SER A 109 9.51 11.39 6.49
C SER A 109 10.00 11.81 7.86
N ASN A 110 9.53 11.13 8.90
CA ASN A 110 9.90 11.43 10.28
C ASN A 110 9.97 10.15 11.14
N THR A 111 10.04 10.35 12.46
CA THR A 111 10.19 9.25 13.43
C THR A 111 8.98 8.32 13.50
N THR A 112 7.81 8.76 13.05
CA THR A 112 6.55 7.99 13.13
C THR A 112 6.15 7.38 11.80
N GLU A 113 6.36 8.09 10.69
CA GLU A 113 5.90 7.66 9.37
C GLU A 113 6.76 8.20 8.21
N VAL A 114 6.72 7.46 7.11
CA VAL A 114 7.11 7.91 5.77
C VAL A 114 5.85 7.91 4.91
N GLU A 115 5.57 9.02 4.23
CA GLU A 115 4.36 9.22 3.42
C GLU A 115 4.73 9.71 2.02
N PHE A 116 4.19 9.03 1.03
CA PHE A 116 4.24 9.41 -0.38
C PHE A 116 2.86 9.87 -0.84
N PHE A 117 2.81 10.92 -1.65
CA PHE A 117 1.59 11.40 -2.29
C PHE A 117 1.82 11.54 -3.79
N VAL A 118 0.98 10.87 -4.59
CA VAL A 118 1.06 10.85 -6.04
C VAL A 118 -0.27 11.32 -6.62
N ASP A 119 -0.23 12.46 -7.30
CA ASP A 119 -1.35 13.11 -8.00
C ASP A 119 -1.30 12.92 -9.53
N GLN A 120 -0.43 12.03 -9.99
CA GLN A 120 -0.19 11.71 -11.39
C GLN A 120 -0.79 10.34 -11.77
N VAL A 121 -0.95 10.07 -13.06
CA VAL A 121 -1.50 8.77 -13.51
C VAL A 121 -0.42 7.70 -13.45
N PHE A 122 -0.81 6.44 -13.24
CA PHE A 122 0.16 5.33 -13.16
C PHE A 122 1.06 5.24 -14.40
N ALA A 123 0.53 5.54 -15.59
CA ALA A 123 1.27 5.47 -16.85
C ALA A 123 2.36 6.55 -17.02
N ASP A 124 2.42 7.56 -16.13
CA ASP A 124 3.48 8.58 -16.18
C ASP A 124 4.84 7.96 -15.86
N GLU A 125 5.86 8.37 -16.61
CA GLU A 125 7.22 7.83 -16.50
C GLU A 125 7.81 8.02 -15.11
N GLU A 126 7.61 9.21 -14.51
CA GLU A 126 8.09 9.52 -13.16
C GLU A 126 7.43 8.60 -12.11
N VAL A 127 6.13 8.32 -12.27
CA VAL A 127 5.38 7.40 -11.39
C VAL A 127 5.90 5.98 -11.54
N GLN A 128 6.12 5.50 -12.77
CA GLN A 128 6.69 4.17 -13.01
C GLN A 128 8.09 4.03 -12.39
N GLN A 129 8.97 5.02 -12.58
CA GLN A 129 10.33 4.99 -12.03
C GLN A 129 10.32 4.97 -10.49
N TRP A 130 9.50 5.82 -9.86
CA TRP A 130 9.33 5.83 -8.41
C TRP A 130 8.79 4.50 -7.90
N PHE A 131 7.77 3.96 -8.57
CA PHE A 131 7.12 2.72 -8.21
C PHE A 131 8.10 1.55 -8.28
N ASP A 132 8.86 1.45 -9.36
CA ASP A 132 9.88 0.42 -9.55
C ASP A 132 11.01 0.55 -8.52
N GLU A 133 11.51 1.76 -8.25
CA GLU A 133 12.55 1.98 -7.24
C GLU A 133 12.08 1.53 -5.85
N LEU A 134 10.90 2.01 -5.42
CA LEU A 134 10.36 1.70 -4.10
C LEU A 134 10.15 0.20 -3.92
N PHE A 135 9.47 -0.45 -4.87
CA PHE A 135 9.11 -1.85 -4.72
C PHE A 135 10.26 -2.80 -5.00
N THR A 136 11.24 -2.44 -5.84
CA THR A 136 12.47 -3.26 -5.97
C THR A 136 13.24 -3.30 -4.64
N ARG A 137 13.40 -2.14 -3.98
CA ARG A 137 14.07 -2.07 -2.67
C ARG A 137 13.33 -2.84 -1.59
N LEU A 138 11.99 -2.81 -1.61
CA LEU A 138 11.17 -3.61 -0.70
C LEU A 138 11.33 -5.11 -0.98
N ASP A 139 11.18 -5.53 -2.24
CA ASP A 139 11.27 -6.93 -2.67
C ASP A 139 12.62 -7.55 -2.26
N ASP A 140 13.72 -6.83 -2.49
CA ASP A 140 15.07 -7.27 -2.13
C ASP A 140 15.21 -7.50 -0.62
N LYS A 141 14.66 -6.58 0.19
CA LYS A 141 14.72 -6.70 1.65
C LYS A 141 13.80 -7.78 2.19
N MET A 142 12.57 -7.87 1.68
CA MET A 142 11.62 -8.90 2.09
C MET A 142 12.12 -10.29 1.71
N THR A 143 12.75 -10.45 0.54
CA THR A 143 13.43 -11.69 0.15
C THR A 143 14.54 -12.04 1.14
N GLY A 144 15.30 -11.05 1.63
CA GLY A 144 16.29 -11.27 2.69
C GLY A 144 15.69 -11.70 4.04
N ILE A 145 14.52 -11.16 4.42
CA ILE A 145 13.83 -11.47 5.68
C ILE A 145 13.20 -12.87 5.67
N TYR A 146 12.57 -13.23 4.55
CA TYR A 146 11.90 -14.51 4.40
C TYR A 146 12.85 -15.63 3.94
N GLY A 147 13.96 -15.29 3.28
CA GLY A 147 14.85 -16.27 2.67
C GLY A 147 14.11 -17.10 1.61
N ASP A 148 14.48 -18.38 1.51
CA ASP A 148 13.88 -19.31 0.54
C ASP A 148 12.39 -19.60 0.82
N GLU A 149 11.95 -19.43 2.07
CA GLU A 149 10.56 -19.65 2.49
C GLU A 149 9.58 -18.72 1.77
N ILE A 150 10.05 -17.61 1.19
CA ILE A 150 9.19 -16.63 0.51
C ILE A 150 8.32 -17.25 -0.60
N LYS A 151 8.84 -18.30 -1.24
CA LYS A 151 8.19 -19.03 -2.32
C LYS A 151 7.05 -19.92 -1.83
N ASP A 152 7.14 -20.34 -0.57
CA ASP A 152 6.17 -21.23 0.06
C ASP A 152 5.06 -20.45 0.78
N ILE A 153 5.26 -19.16 1.05
CA ILE A 153 4.21 -18.29 1.61
C ILE A 153 3.13 -18.06 0.55
N PRO A 154 1.87 -18.47 0.80
CA PRO A 154 0.78 -18.23 -0.12
C PRO A 154 0.54 -16.73 -0.29
N ILE A 155 0.24 -16.33 -1.53
CA ILE A 155 -0.21 -14.96 -1.82
C ILE A 155 -1.67 -14.85 -1.37
N VAL A 156 -1.94 -14.00 -0.38
CA VAL A 156 -3.32 -13.70 0.05
C VAL A 156 -4.00 -12.88 -1.04
N LEU A 157 -5.20 -13.30 -1.47
CA LEU A 157 -5.94 -12.57 -2.49
C LEU A 157 -6.40 -11.21 -1.98
N LEU A 158 -6.22 -10.17 -2.80
CA LEU A 158 -6.81 -8.87 -2.49
C LEU A 158 -8.34 -8.99 -2.53
N PRO A 159 -9.06 -8.45 -1.53
CA PRO A 159 -10.51 -8.40 -1.52
C PRO A 159 -11.07 -7.74 -2.78
N LYS A 160 -12.09 -8.36 -3.37
CA LYS A 160 -12.69 -7.89 -4.64
C LYS A 160 -13.15 -6.43 -4.58
N LYS A 161 -13.65 -5.99 -3.42
CA LYS A 161 -14.10 -4.61 -3.20
C LYS A 161 -13.01 -3.56 -3.38
N LEU A 162 -11.72 -3.90 -3.29
CA LEU A 162 -10.64 -2.95 -3.64
C LEU A 162 -10.66 -2.56 -5.12
N HIS A 163 -11.16 -3.44 -5.98
CA HIS A 163 -11.30 -3.16 -7.42
C HIS A 163 -12.52 -2.28 -7.72
N ASP A 164 -13.46 -2.20 -6.79
CA ASP A 164 -14.61 -1.33 -6.89
C ASP A 164 -14.16 0.10 -6.56
N LEU A 165 -14.60 1.07 -7.35
CA LEU A 165 -14.42 2.47 -6.97
C LEU A 165 -15.35 2.77 -5.78
N PRO A 166 -15.08 3.84 -5.01
CA PRO A 166 -16.08 4.45 -4.14
C PRO A 166 -17.30 4.85 -4.98
N LEU A 167 -18.23 3.94 -5.15
CA LEU A 167 -19.40 4.08 -6.00
C LEU A 167 -20.58 3.85 -5.09
N HIS A 168 -21.17 4.93 -4.62
CA HIS A 168 -22.57 4.87 -4.27
C HIS A 168 -23.36 4.59 -5.56
N THR A 169 -23.82 3.36 -5.72
CA THR A 169 -25.12 3.15 -6.36
C THR A 169 -26.14 3.88 -5.49
N THR A 170 -26.71 4.93 -6.08
CA THR A 170 -27.90 5.68 -5.62
C THR A 170 -28.93 4.84 -4.89
#